data_AF-A0A385SLW2-F1
#
_entry.id   AF-A0A385SLW2-F1
#
_cell.length_a   1.000
_cell.length_b   1.000
_cell.length_c   1.000
_cell.angle_alpha   90.00
_cell.angle_beta   90.00
_cell.angle_gamma   90.00
#
_symmetry.space_group_name_H-M   'P 1'
#
loop_
_entity.id
_entity.type
_entity.pdbx_description
1 polymer ?
#
loop_
_entity_poly.entity_id
_entity_poly.type
_entity_poly.pdbx_seq_one_letter_code
_entity_poly.pdbx_strand_id
1 'polypeptide(L)'
;MLCTCRALAQERDSVENSVEHQKFLTLVNANREQSYVTFGSGIGTLEPLICEARLSPSYFFTGQKRSWALMLNPQVQIRMLNKKSYPIRNPSYKVYITYYHDIKFWQTSFLKKILYSNALWYAAVAHHSNGQEGTFYIPDDSTHAPNLKNGNFATNFLEFGVSSYHLEKIGSKNFSIREIKVWAEIHPPKGSLKEMRESYGFYRLYAKAGFLGPMRKRKGDAVNRWLQQSSIELKGGWIMGEMNGASPLQASRRLVIDITYKYYPTWFDEIAFFLRFYRGQDYYNIYYLNGELTQLSIGITSNIMNFQKAVKYLE
;
A
#
# COMPACT_ATOMS: atom_id res chain seq x y z
N MET A 1 18.51 19.39 50.61
CA MET A 1 18.17 19.81 49.23
C MET A 1 18.73 18.74 48.27
N LEU A 2 18.04 17.61 48.07
CA LEU A 2 18.46 16.51 47.18
C LEU A 2 17.29 15.52 47.05
N CYS A 3 16.26 15.86 46.25
CA CYS A 3 15.21 14.91 45.86
C CYS A 3 14.42 15.33 44.61
N THR A 4 15.01 16.13 43.72
CA THR A 4 14.33 16.61 42.49
C THR A 4 14.81 15.94 41.21
N CYS A 5 15.97 15.27 41.18
CA CYS A 5 16.48 14.66 39.95
C CYS A 5 15.78 13.35 39.53
N ARG A 6 15.29 12.53 40.48
CA ARG A 6 14.64 11.24 40.15
C ARG A 6 13.22 11.43 39.59
N ALA A 7 12.46 12.38 40.11
CA ALA A 7 11.12 12.69 39.61
C ALA A 7 11.17 13.24 38.16
N LEU A 8 12.10 14.15 37.88
CA LEU A 8 12.31 14.71 36.53
C LEU A 8 12.80 13.66 35.52
N ALA A 9 13.65 12.72 35.92
CA ALA A 9 14.09 11.63 35.04
C ALA A 9 12.94 10.67 34.69
N GLN A 10 12.13 10.29 35.68
CA GLN A 10 10.99 9.39 35.45
C GLN A 10 9.86 10.06 34.64
N GLU A 11 9.62 11.35 34.84
CA GLU A 11 8.71 12.15 34.00
C GLU A 11 9.24 12.26 32.56
N ARG A 12 10.53 12.57 32.39
CA ARG A 12 11.17 12.68 31.08
C ARG A 12 11.15 11.37 30.32
N ASP A 13 11.50 10.26 30.98
CA ASP A 13 11.43 8.91 30.39
C ASP A 13 9.99 8.54 30.02
N SER A 14 9.00 8.95 30.81
CA SER A 14 7.58 8.67 30.51
C SER A 14 7.07 9.46 29.30
N VAL A 15 7.50 10.71 29.15
CA VAL A 15 7.15 11.60 28.03
C VAL A 15 7.88 11.16 26.77
N GLU A 16 9.18 10.85 26.85
CA GLU A 16 9.98 10.37 25.71
C GLU A 16 9.44 9.04 25.15
N ASN A 17 9.15 8.08 26.03
CA ASN A 17 8.49 6.82 25.65
C ASN A 17 7.11 7.03 25.01
N SER A 18 6.38 8.09 25.39
CA SER A 18 5.08 8.41 24.78
C SER A 18 5.23 8.98 23.36
N VAL A 19 6.24 9.82 23.13
CA VAL A 19 6.53 10.43 21.82
C VAL A 19 7.08 9.39 20.84
N GLU A 20 7.99 8.51 21.28
CA GLU A 20 8.49 7.42 20.45
C GLU A 20 7.38 6.44 20.05
N HIS A 21 6.49 6.11 20.99
CA HIS A 21 5.35 5.26 20.71
C HIS A 21 4.39 5.90 19.70
N GLN A 22 4.12 7.21 19.79
CA GLN A 22 3.32 7.94 18.80
C GLN A 22 3.96 7.96 17.40
N LYS A 23 5.29 8.14 17.33
CA LYS A 23 6.04 8.06 16.06
C LYS A 23 5.95 6.66 15.46
N PHE A 24 6.07 5.62 16.28
CA PHE A 24 5.88 4.22 15.85
C PHE A 24 4.46 3.98 15.31
N LEU A 25 3.42 4.40 16.02
CA LEU A 25 2.03 4.26 15.54
C LEU A 25 1.77 5.05 14.25
N THR A 26 2.44 6.17 14.05
CA THR A 26 2.35 6.95 12.82
C THR A 26 2.95 6.19 11.62
N LEU A 27 4.12 5.56 11.81
CA LEU A 27 4.74 4.68 10.80
C LEU A 27 3.85 3.48 10.45
N VAL A 28 3.29 2.84 11.46
CA VAL A 28 2.36 1.72 11.29
C VAL A 28 1.12 2.16 10.51
N ASN A 29 0.56 3.33 10.82
CA ASN A 29 -0.56 3.89 10.07
C ASN A 29 -0.20 4.28 8.63
N ALA A 30 1.01 4.79 8.39
CA ALA A 30 1.49 5.13 7.04
C ALA A 30 1.64 3.89 6.14
N ASN A 31 1.87 2.72 6.74
CA ASN A 31 1.96 1.43 6.03
C ASN A 31 0.61 0.84 5.63
N ARG A 32 -0.51 1.47 5.99
CA ARG A 32 -1.85 0.97 5.70
C ARG A 32 -2.21 1.18 4.23
N GLU A 33 -2.81 0.16 3.64
CA GLU A 33 -3.51 0.28 2.36
C GLU A 33 -4.79 1.09 2.55
N GLN A 34 -5.00 2.08 1.68
CA GLN A 34 -6.16 2.97 1.74
C GLN A 34 -7.38 2.37 1.04
N SER A 35 -8.57 2.70 1.56
CA SER A 35 -9.82 2.39 0.86
C SER A 35 -10.07 3.42 -0.22
N TYR A 36 -10.60 3.00 -1.38
CA TYR A 36 -10.89 3.91 -2.48
C TYR A 36 -12.11 3.48 -3.29
N VAL A 37 -12.63 4.42 -4.07
CA VAL A 37 -13.64 4.19 -5.11
C VAL A 37 -13.24 4.99 -6.35
N THR A 38 -13.21 4.35 -7.53
CA THR A 38 -12.97 5.03 -8.81
C THR A 38 -14.27 5.58 -9.41
N PHE A 39 -14.13 6.59 -10.26
CA PHE A 39 -15.21 7.05 -11.14
C PHE A 39 -15.05 6.38 -12.51
N GLY A 40 -15.86 5.36 -12.79
CA GLY A 40 -15.74 4.55 -14.00
C GLY A 40 -14.50 3.67 -14.03
N SER A 41 -14.19 3.15 -15.22
CA SER A 41 -12.95 2.42 -15.47
C SER A 41 -11.74 3.33 -15.67
N GLY A 42 -11.94 4.58 -16.11
CA GLY A 42 -10.85 5.47 -16.54
C GLY A 42 -10.35 5.14 -17.97
N ILE A 43 -9.09 5.46 -18.28
CA ILE A 43 -8.48 5.25 -19.60
C ILE A 43 -7.46 4.10 -19.54
N GLY A 44 -7.65 3.06 -20.34
CA GLY A 44 -6.71 1.94 -20.37
C GLY A 44 -7.29 0.66 -20.94
N THR A 45 -6.72 -0.45 -20.48
CA THR A 45 -7.02 -1.82 -20.91
C THR A 45 -8.10 -2.50 -20.06
N LEU A 46 -8.53 -1.85 -18.97
CA LEU A 46 -9.58 -2.38 -18.11
C LEU A 46 -10.92 -2.36 -18.86
N GLU A 47 -11.75 -3.39 -18.63
CA GLU A 47 -13.09 -3.38 -19.21
C GLU A 47 -13.96 -2.24 -18.65
N PRO A 48 -15.01 -1.80 -19.36
CA PRO A 48 -15.87 -0.72 -18.88
C PRO A 48 -16.48 -1.00 -17.51
N LEU A 49 -16.21 -0.12 -16.55
CA LEU A 49 -16.72 -0.20 -15.18
C LEU A 49 -17.65 0.99 -14.88
N ILE A 50 -18.62 0.77 -13.99
CA ILE A 50 -19.26 1.84 -13.23
C ILE A 50 -18.28 2.38 -12.18
N CYS A 51 -17.63 1.47 -11.45
CA CYS A 51 -16.55 1.78 -10.53
C CYS A 51 -15.74 0.52 -10.17
N GLU A 52 -14.52 0.74 -9.69
CA GLU A 52 -13.77 -0.18 -8.85
C GLU A 52 -13.72 0.39 -7.43
N ALA A 53 -13.95 -0.44 -6.43
CA ALA A 53 -13.81 -0.04 -5.04
C ALA A 53 -12.95 -1.03 -4.26
N ARG A 54 -12.11 -0.51 -3.36
CA ARG A 54 -11.35 -1.28 -2.38
C ARG A 54 -11.73 -0.82 -0.98
N LEU A 55 -12.13 -1.77 -0.15
CA LEU A 55 -12.36 -1.60 1.28
C LEU A 55 -11.17 -2.21 2.02
N SER A 56 -10.52 -1.44 2.88
CA SER A 56 -9.31 -1.83 3.60
C SER A 56 -9.37 -1.37 5.08
N PRO A 57 -10.28 -1.93 5.90
CA PRO A 57 -10.30 -1.70 7.34
C PRO A 57 -9.03 -2.24 8.01
N SER A 58 -8.57 -1.59 9.09
CA SER A 58 -7.39 -2.04 9.84
C SER A 58 -7.72 -2.11 11.33
N TYR A 59 -7.45 -3.24 11.96
CA TYR A 59 -7.62 -3.47 13.39
C TYR A 59 -6.25 -3.62 14.03
N PHE A 60 -5.95 -2.78 15.01
CA PHE A 60 -4.64 -2.74 15.66
C PHE A 60 -4.70 -3.35 17.06
N PHE A 61 -3.73 -4.21 17.34
CA PHE A 61 -3.43 -4.71 18.68
C PHE A 61 -2.04 -4.20 19.04
N THR A 62 -1.99 -3.26 19.98
CA THR A 62 -0.75 -2.62 20.41
C THR A 62 -0.63 -2.74 21.93
N GLY A 63 0.58 -2.97 22.41
CA GLY A 63 0.86 -2.90 23.85
C GLY A 63 1.13 -1.46 24.27
N GLN A 64 0.66 -1.05 25.45
CA GLN A 64 1.04 0.24 26.04
C GLN A 64 2.57 0.33 26.13
N LYS A 65 3.17 1.40 25.58
CA LYS A 65 4.62 1.67 25.60
C LYS A 65 5.50 0.58 24.97
N ARG A 66 4.96 -0.25 24.07
CA ARG A 66 5.74 -1.28 23.36
C ARG A 66 6.03 -0.84 21.93
N SER A 67 7.25 -1.15 21.46
CA SER A 67 7.67 -0.88 20.08
C SER A 67 7.22 -1.94 19.08
N TRP A 68 6.04 -2.53 19.31
CA TRP A 68 5.46 -3.51 18.40
C TRP A 68 3.96 -3.28 18.22
N ALA A 69 3.46 -3.69 17.06
CA ALA A 69 2.04 -3.67 16.72
C ALA A 69 1.70 -4.92 15.92
N LEU A 70 0.52 -5.47 16.16
CA LEU A 70 -0.10 -6.46 15.30
C LEU A 70 -1.29 -5.80 14.59
N MET A 71 -1.42 -6.01 13.29
CA MET A 71 -2.49 -5.48 12.47
C MET A 71 -3.22 -6.61 11.76
N LEU A 72 -4.55 -6.66 11.91
CA LEU A 72 -5.42 -7.45 11.04
C LEU A 72 -6.04 -6.52 10.00
N ASN A 73 -5.86 -6.84 8.72
CA ASN A 73 -6.37 -6.04 7.60
C ASN A 73 -7.10 -6.94 6.59
N PRO A 74 -8.42 -7.15 6.77
CA PRO A 74 -9.26 -7.85 5.81
C PRO A 74 -9.72 -6.87 4.73
N GLN A 75 -9.27 -7.08 3.49
CA GLN A 75 -9.55 -6.24 2.34
C GLN A 75 -10.54 -6.93 1.40
N VAL A 76 -11.42 -6.13 0.81
CA VAL A 76 -12.31 -6.54 -0.27
C VAL A 76 -12.17 -5.56 -1.42
N GLN A 77 -11.96 -6.07 -2.63
CA GLN A 77 -11.96 -5.26 -3.85
C GLN A 77 -13.03 -5.75 -4.83
N ILE A 78 -13.85 -4.83 -5.31
CA ILE A 78 -14.98 -5.08 -6.21
C ILE A 78 -14.83 -4.26 -7.49
N ARG A 79 -15.26 -4.84 -8.61
CA ARG A 79 -15.40 -4.16 -9.90
C ARG A 79 -16.85 -4.31 -10.36
N MET A 80 -17.58 -3.20 -10.42
CA MET A 80 -18.95 -3.15 -10.94
C MET A 80 -18.89 -2.83 -12.43
N LEU A 81 -19.40 -3.74 -13.27
CA LEU A 81 -19.28 -3.62 -14.71
C LEU A 81 -20.32 -2.67 -15.28
N ASN A 82 -19.93 -1.90 -16.30
CA ASN A 82 -20.88 -1.13 -17.10
C ASN A 82 -21.48 -2.03 -18.20
N LYS A 83 -22.29 -3.00 -17.79
CA LYS A 83 -23.03 -3.95 -18.64
C LYS A 83 -24.49 -4.02 -18.19
N LYS A 84 -25.36 -4.68 -18.96
CA LYS A 84 -26.77 -4.90 -18.59
C LYS A 84 -26.86 -5.49 -17.17
N SER A 85 -27.69 -4.87 -16.33
CA SER A 85 -27.88 -5.21 -14.91
C SER A 85 -26.68 -4.96 -13.99
N TYR A 86 -25.67 -4.20 -14.44
CA TYR A 86 -24.51 -3.74 -13.66
C TYR A 86 -23.87 -4.83 -12.78
N PRO A 87 -23.51 -6.00 -13.35
CA PRO A 87 -23.04 -7.11 -12.56
C PRO A 87 -21.73 -6.77 -11.86
N ILE A 88 -21.57 -7.29 -10.64
CA ILE A 88 -20.31 -7.20 -9.89
C ILE A 88 -19.48 -8.43 -10.26
N ARG A 89 -18.22 -8.20 -10.67
CA ARG A 89 -17.26 -9.30 -10.84
C ARG A 89 -17.01 -9.98 -9.49
N ASN A 90 -16.65 -11.26 -9.53
CA ASN A 90 -16.26 -12.01 -8.34
C ASN A 90 -15.23 -11.20 -7.52
N PRO A 91 -15.59 -10.80 -6.28
CA PRO A 91 -14.74 -9.95 -5.46
C PRO A 91 -13.35 -10.55 -5.22
N SER A 92 -12.38 -9.69 -4.96
CA SER A 92 -11.06 -10.08 -4.49
C SER A 92 -11.01 -9.90 -2.99
N TYR A 93 -10.72 -10.97 -2.26
CA TYR A 93 -10.55 -10.97 -0.81
C TYR A 93 -9.06 -11.10 -0.48
N LYS A 94 -8.52 -10.17 0.30
CA LYS A 94 -7.15 -10.28 0.83
C LYS A 94 -7.15 -10.10 2.34
N VAL A 95 -6.63 -11.05 3.10
CA VAL A 95 -6.53 -10.92 4.55
C VAL A 95 -5.08 -10.93 4.95
N TYR A 96 -4.65 -9.89 5.67
CA TYR A 96 -3.30 -9.76 6.19
C TYR A 96 -3.32 -9.83 7.71
N ILE A 97 -2.37 -10.57 8.28
CA ILE A 97 -1.95 -10.46 9.68
C ILE A 97 -0.51 -10.00 9.66
N THR A 98 -0.28 -8.75 10.08
CA THR A 98 1.02 -8.09 9.98
C THR A 98 1.56 -7.75 11.36
N TYR A 99 2.78 -8.21 11.65
CA TYR A 99 3.55 -7.80 12.81
C TYR A 99 4.53 -6.69 12.42
N TYR A 100 4.58 -5.62 13.22
CA TYR A 100 5.49 -4.50 13.08
C TYR A 100 6.37 -4.39 14.31
N HIS A 101 7.64 -4.01 14.11
CA HIS A 101 8.54 -3.70 15.20
C HIS A 101 9.55 -2.61 14.81
N ASP A 102 9.93 -1.76 15.77
CA ASP A 102 10.96 -0.74 15.55
C ASP A 102 12.34 -1.33 15.21
N ILE A 103 13.15 -0.56 14.49
CA ILE A 103 14.57 -0.87 14.25
C ILE A 103 15.42 0.10 15.08
N LYS A 104 15.73 -0.27 16.33
CA LYS A 104 16.42 0.62 17.28
C LYS A 104 17.82 1.04 16.83
N PHE A 105 18.60 0.11 16.26
CA PHE A 105 19.96 0.42 15.79
C PHE A 105 19.98 1.45 14.64
N TRP A 106 18.85 1.65 13.97
CA TRP A 106 18.71 2.67 12.92
C TRP A 106 18.96 4.07 13.48
N GLN A 107 18.58 4.32 14.74
CA GLN A 107 18.74 5.62 15.39
C GLN A 107 20.20 5.97 15.71
N THR A 108 21.09 4.97 15.80
CA THR A 108 22.52 5.14 16.11
C THR A 108 23.41 4.96 14.88
N SER A 109 22.85 4.60 13.73
CA SER A 109 23.57 4.34 12.48
C SER A 109 23.75 5.59 11.62
N PHE A 110 24.74 5.58 10.73
CA PHE A 110 24.89 6.58 9.66
C PHE A 110 23.64 6.68 8.77
N LEU A 111 22.86 5.60 8.70
CA LEU A 111 21.59 5.52 7.98
C LEU A 111 20.55 6.54 8.47
N LYS A 112 20.58 6.94 9.76
CA LYS A 112 19.73 8.03 10.27
C LYS A 112 19.92 9.35 9.53
N LYS A 113 21.15 9.63 9.07
CA LYS A 113 21.50 10.88 8.37
C LYS A 113 21.18 10.83 6.86
N ILE A 114 21.18 9.63 6.27
CA ILE A 114 20.99 9.44 4.82
C ILE A 114 19.53 9.13 4.47
N LEU A 115 18.85 8.41 5.36
CA LEU A 115 17.51 7.89 5.13
C LEU A 115 16.48 8.68 5.94
N TYR A 116 16.14 8.25 7.16
CA TYR A 116 14.96 8.73 7.90
C TYR A 116 15.18 8.62 9.42
N SER A 117 14.48 9.44 10.21
CA SER A 117 14.64 9.52 11.67
C SER A 117 14.16 8.28 12.44
N ASN A 118 13.26 7.49 11.86
CA ASN A 118 12.77 6.22 12.40
C ASN A 118 12.55 5.21 11.28
N ALA A 119 12.76 3.93 11.60
CA ALA A 119 12.45 2.81 10.71
C ALA A 119 11.80 1.67 11.50
N LEU A 120 10.96 0.91 10.81
CA LEU A 120 10.40 -0.34 11.29
C LEU A 120 10.65 -1.45 10.28
N TRP A 121 10.66 -2.68 10.77
CA TRP A 121 10.48 -3.85 9.93
C TRP A 121 9.10 -4.43 10.19
N TYR A 122 8.59 -5.16 9.21
CA TYR A 122 7.35 -5.89 9.35
C TYR A 122 7.41 -7.24 8.64
N ALA A 123 6.63 -8.17 9.17
CA ALA A 123 6.38 -9.46 8.54
C ALA A 123 4.86 -9.68 8.51
N ALA A 124 4.34 -10.21 7.40
CA ALA A 124 2.94 -10.53 7.27
C ALA A 124 2.74 -11.97 6.79
N VAL A 125 1.70 -12.61 7.31
CA VAL A 125 1.08 -13.77 6.67
C VAL A 125 -0.21 -13.30 6.01
N ALA A 126 -0.44 -13.72 4.78
CA ALA A 126 -1.57 -13.23 4.01
C ALA A 126 -2.23 -14.33 3.18
N HIS A 127 -3.53 -14.16 2.97
CA HIS A 127 -4.36 -14.99 2.10
C HIS A 127 -5.02 -14.10 1.04
N HIS A 128 -4.94 -14.47 -0.23
CA HIS A 128 -5.64 -13.81 -1.34
C HIS A 128 -6.47 -14.83 -2.10
N SER A 129 -7.77 -14.60 -2.22
CA SER A 129 -8.68 -15.44 -2.99
C SER A 129 -9.83 -14.67 -3.63
N ASN A 130 -10.60 -15.33 -4.51
CA ASN A 130 -11.82 -14.80 -5.10
C ASN A 130 -13.12 -15.43 -4.55
N GLY A 131 -13.00 -16.34 -3.59
CA GLY A 131 -14.14 -17.02 -2.96
C GLY A 131 -14.95 -17.92 -3.90
N GLN A 132 -14.38 -18.37 -5.02
CA GLN A 132 -15.05 -19.26 -5.99
C GLN A 132 -14.56 -20.71 -5.88
N GLU A 133 -15.41 -21.65 -6.27
CA GLU A 133 -15.15 -23.10 -6.19
C GLU A 133 -15.05 -23.80 -7.57
N GLY A 134 -15.31 -23.09 -8.67
CA GLY A 134 -15.23 -23.67 -10.01
C GLY A 134 -13.80 -23.97 -10.47
N THR A 135 -13.68 -24.66 -11.60
CA THR A 135 -12.38 -25.01 -12.19
C THR A 135 -11.60 -23.77 -12.61
N PHE A 136 -10.28 -23.76 -12.36
CA PHE A 136 -9.40 -22.64 -12.72
C PHE A 136 -9.44 -22.33 -14.23
N TYR A 137 -9.40 -23.37 -15.06
CA TYR A 137 -9.56 -23.27 -16.52
C TYR A 137 -10.98 -23.61 -16.95
N ILE A 138 -11.37 -23.14 -18.14
CA ILE A 138 -12.64 -23.50 -18.78
C ILE A 138 -12.63 -25.02 -19.05
N PRO A 139 -13.64 -25.79 -18.61
CA PRO A 139 -13.75 -27.21 -18.93
C PRO A 139 -13.81 -27.45 -20.44
N ASP A 140 -13.23 -28.55 -20.91
CA ASP A 140 -13.22 -28.98 -22.32
C ASP A 140 -12.57 -28.00 -23.31
N ASP A 141 -11.84 -26.99 -22.80
CA ASP A 141 -11.04 -26.07 -23.60
C ASP A 141 -9.58 -26.53 -23.66
N SER A 142 -9.13 -26.94 -24.85
CA SER A 142 -7.75 -27.34 -25.09
C SER A 142 -6.75 -26.18 -24.97
N THR A 143 -7.22 -24.92 -25.03
CA THR A 143 -6.37 -23.73 -24.98
C THR A 143 -5.96 -23.32 -23.56
N HIS A 144 -6.48 -23.98 -22.53
CA HIS A 144 -6.24 -23.64 -21.11
C HIS A 144 -6.59 -22.16 -20.80
N ALA A 145 -7.70 -21.66 -21.34
CA ALA A 145 -8.16 -20.31 -21.03
C ALA A 145 -8.68 -20.21 -19.58
N PRO A 146 -8.37 -19.13 -18.85
CA PRO A 146 -8.82 -18.97 -17.47
C PRO A 146 -10.34 -18.82 -17.40
N ASN A 147 -10.97 -19.49 -16.44
CA ASN A 147 -12.39 -19.38 -16.18
C ASN A 147 -12.70 -18.11 -15.36
N LEU A 148 -12.90 -17.00 -16.07
CA LEU A 148 -13.17 -15.69 -15.46
C LEU A 148 -14.58 -15.56 -14.84
N LYS A 149 -15.45 -16.57 -15.02
CA LYS A 149 -16.85 -16.53 -14.56
C LYS A 149 -17.00 -17.06 -13.14
N ASN A 150 -16.46 -18.25 -12.87
CA ASN A 150 -16.54 -18.90 -11.54
C ASN A 150 -15.29 -19.72 -11.22
N GLY A 151 -14.19 -19.55 -11.96
CA GLY A 151 -12.96 -20.25 -11.69
C GLY A 151 -12.35 -19.85 -10.36
N ASN A 152 -11.84 -20.83 -9.62
CA ASN A 152 -11.20 -20.60 -8.35
C ASN A 152 -9.88 -19.84 -8.50
N PHE A 153 -9.56 -19.03 -7.50
CA PHE A 153 -8.24 -18.40 -7.35
C PHE A 153 -7.93 -18.30 -5.86
N ALA A 154 -6.78 -18.82 -5.45
CA ALA A 154 -6.33 -18.76 -4.07
C ALA A 154 -4.79 -18.88 -3.96
N THR A 155 -4.21 -18.03 -3.13
CA THR A 155 -2.81 -18.13 -2.69
C THR A 155 -2.63 -17.60 -1.29
N ASN A 156 -1.84 -18.32 -0.50
CA ASN A 156 -1.23 -17.84 0.72
C ASN A 156 0.16 -17.28 0.41
N PHE A 157 0.59 -16.26 1.15
CA PHE A 157 1.90 -15.66 0.96
C PHE A 157 2.43 -15.01 2.23
N LEU A 158 3.74 -14.81 2.23
CA LEU A 158 4.48 -14.12 3.26
C LEU A 158 4.95 -12.79 2.69
N GLU A 159 4.88 -11.73 3.48
CA GLU A 159 5.54 -10.47 3.18
C GLU A 159 6.60 -10.18 4.24
N PHE A 160 7.73 -9.65 3.81
CA PHE A 160 8.72 -9.06 4.71
C PHE A 160 9.20 -7.74 4.15
N GLY A 161 9.27 -6.71 4.98
CA GLY A 161 9.71 -5.41 4.52
C GLY A 161 10.24 -4.49 5.60
N VAL A 162 10.85 -3.41 5.13
CA VAL A 162 11.35 -2.30 5.95
C VAL A 162 10.69 -1.04 5.44
N SER A 163 10.23 -0.20 6.37
CA SER A 163 9.63 1.10 6.08
C SER A 163 10.24 2.14 7.00
N SER A 164 10.47 3.32 6.46
CA SER A 164 10.95 4.45 7.23
C SER A 164 10.22 5.73 6.83
N TYR A 165 10.08 6.62 7.80
CA TYR A 165 9.28 7.83 7.67
C TYR A 165 10.03 9.01 8.26
N HIS A 166 9.91 10.14 7.58
CA HIS A 166 10.63 11.35 7.88
C HIS A 166 9.77 12.45 7.30
N LEU A 167 9.65 13.54 8.03
CA LEU A 167 9.08 14.77 7.52
C LEU A 167 10.20 15.78 7.59
N GLU A 168 11.19 15.65 6.70
CA GLU A 168 12.12 16.76 6.50
C GLU A 168 11.50 17.77 5.56
N LYS A 169 11.68 19.05 5.91
CA LYS A 169 11.54 20.15 4.96
C LYS A 169 12.74 20.06 4.02
N ILE A 170 12.63 19.37 2.88
CA ILE A 170 13.70 19.36 1.86
C ILE A 170 13.84 20.78 1.32
N GLY A 171 14.79 21.52 1.89
CA GLY A 171 14.93 22.95 1.65
C GLY A 171 13.69 23.74 2.08
N SER A 172 13.87 25.01 2.42
CA SER A 172 12.74 25.90 2.76
C SER A 172 11.81 26.23 1.56
N LYS A 173 11.89 25.46 0.46
CA LYS A 173 11.27 25.70 -0.85
C LYS A 173 10.70 24.46 -1.59
N ASN A 174 10.92 23.20 -1.17
CA ASN A 174 10.57 22.00 -1.99
C ASN A 174 9.64 20.97 -1.30
N PHE A 175 9.28 19.90 -2.02
CA PHE A 175 8.51 18.73 -1.57
C PHE A 175 9.18 18.01 -0.40
N SER A 176 8.40 17.42 0.52
CA SER A 176 8.92 16.58 1.60
C SER A 176 8.78 15.11 1.24
N ILE A 177 9.86 14.33 1.33
CA ILE A 177 9.71 12.86 1.31
C ILE A 177 9.05 12.48 2.63
N ARG A 178 8.04 11.63 2.54
CA ARG A 178 7.20 11.18 3.64
C ARG A 178 7.57 9.77 4.08
N GLU A 179 7.68 8.86 3.11
CA GLU A 179 7.86 7.44 3.35
C GLU A 179 8.79 6.85 2.29
N ILE A 180 9.67 5.94 2.71
CA ILE A 180 10.27 4.95 1.84
C ILE A 180 9.99 3.56 2.41
N LYS A 181 9.57 2.64 1.55
CA LYS A 181 9.24 1.26 1.92
C LYS A 181 9.78 0.30 0.88
N VAL A 182 10.42 -0.78 1.31
CA VAL A 182 10.88 -1.88 0.45
C VAL A 182 10.40 -3.18 1.05
N TRP A 183 9.88 -4.09 0.23
CA TRP A 183 9.39 -5.37 0.71
C TRP A 183 9.44 -6.46 -0.35
N ALA A 184 9.48 -7.69 0.11
CA ALA A 184 9.37 -8.88 -0.72
C ALA A 184 8.08 -9.65 -0.36
N GLU A 185 7.44 -10.21 -1.38
CA GLU A 185 6.31 -11.13 -1.25
C GLU A 185 6.75 -12.51 -1.75
N ILE A 186 6.46 -13.54 -0.97
CA ILE A 186 6.80 -14.94 -1.27
C ILE A 186 5.53 -15.77 -1.17
N HIS A 187 5.13 -16.37 -2.29
CA HIS A 187 4.01 -17.28 -2.36
C HIS A 187 4.54 -18.73 -2.29
N PRO A 188 4.28 -19.50 -1.23
CA PRO A 188 4.71 -20.89 -1.18
C PRO A 188 3.87 -21.76 -2.12
N PRO A 189 4.44 -22.62 -2.99
CA PRO A 189 3.66 -23.43 -3.94
C PRO A 189 2.65 -24.41 -3.33
N LYS A 190 2.80 -24.75 -2.04
CA LYS A 190 1.83 -25.57 -1.29
C LYS A 190 0.63 -24.76 -0.78
N GLY A 191 0.80 -23.45 -0.64
CA GLY A 191 -0.24 -22.51 -0.22
C GLY A 191 -1.00 -21.88 -1.39
N SER A 192 -0.73 -22.29 -2.63
CA SER A 192 -1.35 -21.75 -3.85
C SER A 192 -1.90 -22.87 -4.71
N LEU A 193 -2.79 -22.53 -5.62
CA LEU A 193 -3.32 -23.46 -6.62
C LEU A 193 -2.20 -23.99 -7.53
N LYS A 194 -2.34 -25.24 -7.99
CA LYS A 194 -1.31 -25.91 -8.80
C LYS A 194 -1.18 -25.27 -10.18
N GLU A 195 -2.30 -24.83 -10.73
CA GLU A 195 -2.49 -24.18 -12.02
C GLU A 195 -1.73 -22.84 -12.11
N MET A 196 -1.46 -22.22 -10.96
CA MET A 196 -0.73 -20.96 -10.89
C MET A 196 0.79 -21.13 -11.04
N ARG A 197 1.34 -22.34 -10.82
CA ARG A 197 2.78 -22.61 -10.66
C ARG A 197 3.63 -22.10 -11.80
N GLU A 198 3.12 -22.18 -13.02
CA GLU A 198 3.86 -21.81 -14.22
C GLU A 198 3.60 -20.36 -14.65
N SER A 199 2.60 -19.68 -14.11
CA SER A 199 2.11 -18.43 -14.71
C SER A 199 2.13 -17.22 -13.78
N TYR A 200 2.13 -17.44 -12.47
CA TYR A 200 1.80 -16.38 -11.50
C TYR A 200 2.98 -15.48 -11.09
N GLY A 201 4.20 -16.03 -11.09
CA GLY A 201 5.37 -15.36 -10.51
C GLY A 201 5.27 -15.27 -8.98
N PHE A 202 5.84 -16.27 -8.30
CA PHE A 202 5.67 -16.51 -6.85
C PHE A 202 6.57 -15.65 -5.95
N TYR A 203 7.48 -14.88 -6.53
CA TYR A 203 8.38 -14.01 -5.78
C TYR A 203 8.26 -12.60 -6.31
N ARG A 204 8.09 -11.62 -5.44
CA ARG A 204 7.90 -10.22 -5.86
C ARG A 204 8.74 -9.33 -4.98
N LEU A 205 9.43 -8.37 -5.59
CA LEU A 205 10.19 -7.35 -4.89
C LEU A 205 9.56 -6.00 -5.22
N TYR A 206 9.27 -5.19 -4.20
CA TYR A 206 8.64 -3.90 -4.36
C TYR A 206 9.40 -2.82 -3.62
N ALA A 207 9.31 -1.60 -4.16
CA ALA A 207 9.75 -0.37 -3.51
C ALA A 207 8.67 0.70 -3.66
N LYS A 208 8.50 1.53 -2.64
CA LYS A 208 7.57 2.65 -2.61
C LYS A 208 8.25 3.88 -2.02
N ALA A 209 7.99 5.03 -2.62
CA ALA A 209 8.34 6.35 -2.10
C ALA A 209 7.10 7.26 -2.09
N GLY A 210 6.85 7.92 -0.97
CA GLY A 210 5.76 8.89 -0.80
C GLY A 210 6.31 10.29 -0.62
N PHE A 211 5.72 11.27 -1.29
CA PHE A 211 6.10 12.68 -1.28
C PHE A 211 4.90 13.55 -0.94
N LEU A 212 5.12 14.58 -0.13
CA LEU A 212 4.14 15.59 0.22
C LEU A 212 4.49 16.91 -0.46
N GLY A 213 3.45 17.68 -0.77
CA GLY A 213 3.57 19.05 -1.23
C GLY A 213 4.47 19.95 -0.40
N PRO A 214 4.89 21.10 -0.95
CA PRO A 214 5.75 22.04 -0.25
C PRO A 214 5.07 22.55 1.02
N MET A 215 5.75 22.57 2.17
CA MET A 215 5.14 22.96 3.46
C MET A 215 5.14 24.46 3.77
N ARG A 216 5.78 25.30 2.94
CA ARG A 216 5.90 26.75 3.21
C ARG A 216 4.79 27.54 2.51
N LYS A 217 3.96 28.23 3.32
CA LYS A 217 2.98 29.22 2.83
C LYS A 217 3.71 30.34 2.07
N ARG A 218 3.63 30.35 0.73
CA ARG A 218 3.89 31.60 -0.04
C ARG A 218 2.55 32.29 -0.24
N LYS A 219 2.46 33.56 0.15
CA LYS A 219 1.26 34.38 -0.07
C LYS A 219 1.09 34.59 -1.58
N GLY A 220 -0.14 34.43 -2.09
CA GLY A 220 -0.55 34.91 -3.41
C GLY A 220 -0.66 33.89 -4.55
N ASP A 221 -0.10 32.68 -4.44
CA ASP A 221 -0.08 31.72 -5.57
C ASP A 221 -1.06 30.54 -5.37
N ALA A 222 -2.03 30.41 -6.29
CA ALA A 222 -3.00 29.32 -6.30
C ALA A 222 -2.37 27.94 -6.52
N VAL A 223 -1.32 27.86 -7.35
CA VAL A 223 -0.61 26.60 -7.64
C VAL A 223 0.10 26.10 -6.39
N ASN A 224 0.73 26.99 -5.63
CA ASN A 224 1.39 26.61 -4.38
C ASN A 224 0.38 26.12 -3.32
N ARG A 225 -0.82 26.72 -3.24
CA ARG A 225 -1.88 26.24 -2.35
C ARG A 225 -2.36 24.84 -2.74
N TRP A 226 -2.54 24.60 -4.04
CA TRP A 226 -2.90 23.30 -4.58
C TRP A 226 -1.85 22.23 -4.25
N LEU A 227 -0.57 22.53 -4.52
CA LEU A 227 0.53 21.62 -4.23
C LEU A 227 0.67 21.33 -2.73
N GLN A 228 0.49 22.32 -1.84
CA GLN A 228 0.46 22.14 -0.38
C GLN A 228 -0.57 21.11 0.10
N GLN A 229 -1.65 20.97 -0.67
CA GLN A 229 -2.75 20.04 -0.42
C GLN A 229 -2.60 18.76 -1.25
N SER A 230 -1.38 18.40 -1.64
CA SER A 230 -1.14 17.28 -2.53
C SER A 230 -0.12 16.29 -1.98
N SER A 231 -0.23 15.04 -2.42
CA SER A 231 0.82 14.02 -2.23
C SER A 231 0.99 13.18 -3.48
N ILE A 232 2.21 12.66 -3.69
CA ILE A 232 2.53 11.71 -4.76
C ILE A 232 3.07 10.43 -4.11
N GLU A 233 2.60 9.29 -4.57
CA GLU A 233 3.12 7.97 -4.20
C GLU A 233 3.63 7.28 -5.46
N LEU A 234 4.88 6.85 -5.43
CA LEU A 234 5.52 6.08 -6.48
C LEU A 234 5.78 4.67 -5.95
N LYS A 235 5.19 3.66 -6.57
CA LYS A 235 5.45 2.25 -6.28
C LYS A 235 5.97 1.56 -7.54
N GLY A 236 7.08 0.85 -7.38
CA GLY A 236 7.68 0.01 -8.41
C GLY A 236 7.80 -1.42 -7.90
N GLY A 237 7.72 -2.40 -8.79
CA GLY A 237 7.88 -3.80 -8.44
C GLY A 237 8.42 -4.65 -9.57
N TRP A 238 8.98 -5.80 -9.19
CA TRP A 238 9.49 -6.81 -10.11
C TRP A 238 8.98 -8.19 -9.71
N ILE A 239 8.31 -8.86 -10.65
CA ILE A 239 7.78 -10.22 -10.49
C ILE A 239 8.81 -11.24 -10.98
N MET A 240 9.17 -12.16 -10.11
CA MET A 240 10.18 -13.21 -10.31
C MET A 240 9.55 -14.60 -10.23
N GLY A 241 10.25 -15.59 -10.77
CA GLY A 241 9.77 -16.96 -10.93
C GLY A 241 9.13 -17.22 -12.29
N GLU A 242 8.53 -18.40 -12.42
CA GLU A 242 7.93 -18.89 -13.66
C GLU A 242 6.69 -18.08 -14.06
N MET A 243 6.62 -17.71 -15.34
CA MET A 243 5.60 -16.81 -15.91
C MET A 243 5.35 -17.14 -17.39
N ASN A 244 4.97 -18.39 -17.66
CA ASN A 244 4.71 -18.97 -18.97
C ASN A 244 5.89 -18.78 -19.92
N GLY A 245 7.09 -19.16 -19.47
CA GLY A 245 8.34 -19.07 -20.25
C GLY A 245 8.89 -17.66 -20.42
N ALA A 246 8.36 -16.65 -19.71
CA ALA A 246 8.89 -15.29 -19.76
C ALA A 246 10.33 -15.23 -19.23
N SER A 247 11.24 -14.61 -19.98
CA SER A 247 12.63 -14.40 -19.54
C SER A 247 12.68 -13.64 -18.20
N PRO A 248 13.60 -13.97 -17.26
CA PRO A 248 13.77 -13.27 -15.98
C PRO A 248 13.95 -11.75 -16.08
N LEU A 249 14.43 -11.25 -17.24
CA LEU A 249 14.68 -9.83 -17.51
C LEU A 249 13.58 -9.17 -18.35
N GLN A 250 12.50 -9.88 -18.69
CA GLN A 250 11.43 -9.37 -19.55
C GLN A 250 10.54 -8.36 -18.81
N ALA A 251 10.90 -7.08 -18.87
CA ALA A 251 10.21 -5.99 -18.17
C ALA A 251 8.72 -5.90 -18.52
N SER A 252 8.31 -6.16 -19.76
CA SER A 252 6.90 -6.08 -20.18
C SER A 252 5.95 -7.07 -19.49
N ARG A 253 6.47 -8.12 -18.85
CA ARG A 253 5.67 -9.06 -18.05
C ARG A 253 5.93 -8.95 -16.55
N ARG A 254 7.11 -8.46 -16.16
CA ARG A 254 7.61 -8.52 -14.78
C ARG A 254 7.55 -7.20 -14.04
N LEU A 255 7.62 -6.08 -14.75
CA LEU A 255 7.62 -4.75 -14.15
C LEU A 255 6.21 -4.35 -13.71
N VAL A 256 6.11 -3.85 -12.47
CA VAL A 256 4.91 -3.23 -11.92
C VAL A 256 5.21 -1.77 -11.63
N ILE A 257 4.36 -0.86 -12.10
CA ILE A 257 4.42 0.57 -11.85
C ILE A 257 3.05 1.00 -11.33
N ASP A 258 3.04 1.71 -10.20
CA ASP A 258 1.83 2.27 -9.61
C ASP A 258 2.14 3.67 -9.07
N ILE A 259 1.63 4.69 -9.76
CA ILE A 259 1.85 6.10 -9.45
C ILE A 259 0.51 6.69 -9.05
N THR A 260 0.41 7.21 -7.83
CA THR A 260 -0.83 7.81 -7.32
C THR A 260 -0.57 9.25 -6.87
N TYR A 261 -1.22 10.19 -7.54
CA TYR A 261 -1.35 11.57 -7.11
C TYR A 261 -2.63 11.73 -6.28
N LYS A 262 -2.57 12.46 -5.16
CA LYS A 262 -3.73 12.73 -4.29
C LYS A 262 -3.83 14.22 -4.01
N TYR A 263 -5.05 14.75 -4.03
CA TYR A 263 -5.40 16.12 -3.64
C TYR A 263 -6.37 16.08 -2.45
N TYR A 264 -6.03 16.81 -1.39
CA TYR A 264 -6.75 16.88 -0.11
C TYR A 264 -7.49 18.23 -0.02
N PRO A 265 -8.79 18.28 -0.38
CA PRO A 265 -9.56 19.52 -0.32
C PRO A 265 -9.65 20.05 1.12
N THR A 266 -9.58 21.38 1.31
CA THR A 266 -9.69 21.97 2.66
C THR A 266 -11.11 21.98 3.24
N TRP A 267 -12.10 21.66 2.42
CA TRP A 267 -13.51 21.60 2.81
C TRP A 267 -13.97 20.17 3.12
N PHE A 268 -13.08 19.17 3.08
CA PHE A 268 -13.42 17.79 3.38
C PHE A 268 -12.20 17.02 3.91
N ASP A 269 -12.15 16.76 5.21
CA ASP A 269 -10.97 16.22 5.89
C ASP A 269 -10.80 14.70 5.66
N GLU A 270 -11.89 14.00 5.39
CA GLU A 270 -11.98 12.53 5.40
C GLU A 270 -11.64 11.88 4.06
N ILE A 271 -11.57 12.66 2.96
CA ILE A 271 -11.30 12.12 1.62
C ILE A 271 -10.17 12.87 0.92
N ALA A 272 -9.55 12.19 -0.02
CA ALA A 272 -8.72 12.83 -1.05
C ALA A 272 -9.22 12.40 -2.43
N PHE A 273 -9.16 13.31 -3.40
CA PHE A 273 -9.29 12.93 -4.80
C PHE A 273 -7.97 12.34 -5.27
N PHE A 274 -8.00 11.30 -6.08
CA PHE A 274 -6.78 10.70 -6.62
C PHE A 274 -6.80 10.58 -8.14
N LEU A 275 -5.60 10.62 -8.72
CA LEU A 275 -5.29 10.20 -10.08
C LEU A 275 -4.23 9.10 -9.97
N ARG A 276 -4.50 7.92 -10.52
CA ARG A 276 -3.63 6.75 -10.42
C ARG A 276 -3.29 6.19 -11.79
N PHE A 277 -2.01 6.06 -12.09
CA PHE A 277 -1.51 5.29 -13.22
C PHE A 277 -0.99 3.94 -12.73
N TYR A 278 -1.52 2.85 -13.26
CA TYR A 278 -1.05 1.49 -13.01
C TYR A 278 -0.61 0.83 -14.31
N ARG A 279 0.51 0.13 -14.26
CA ARG A 279 0.98 -0.77 -15.30
C ARG A 279 1.58 -2.03 -14.68
N GLY A 280 1.14 -3.20 -15.12
CA GLY A 280 1.71 -4.48 -14.70
C GLY A 280 0.69 -5.61 -14.81
N GLN A 281 0.96 -6.75 -14.18
CA GLN A 281 0.00 -7.86 -14.09
C GLN A 281 -1.32 -7.39 -13.43
N ASP A 282 -2.49 -7.81 -13.92
CA ASP A 282 -3.77 -7.45 -13.26
C ASP A 282 -3.78 -8.00 -11.83
N TYR A 283 -3.95 -7.10 -10.87
CA TYR A 283 -3.96 -7.39 -9.44
C TYR A 283 -5.27 -8.03 -8.96
N TYR A 284 -6.24 -8.22 -9.87
CA TYR A 284 -7.57 -8.73 -9.55
C TYR A 284 -7.69 -10.24 -9.80
N ASN A 285 -7.39 -11.05 -8.77
CA ASN A 285 -7.64 -12.49 -8.77
C ASN A 285 -7.05 -13.20 -10.02
N ILE A 286 -7.82 -14.12 -10.61
CA ILE A 286 -7.51 -14.89 -11.81
C ILE A 286 -7.21 -14.04 -13.06
N TYR A 287 -7.59 -12.76 -13.07
CA TYR A 287 -7.33 -11.88 -14.21
C TYR A 287 -5.85 -11.56 -14.42
N TYR A 288 -4.96 -11.96 -13.50
CA TYR A 288 -3.51 -11.88 -13.68
C TYR A 288 -3.05 -12.57 -14.99
N LEU A 289 -3.81 -13.55 -15.48
CA LEU A 289 -3.58 -14.25 -16.75
C LEU A 289 -4.05 -13.48 -17.98
N ASN A 290 -4.88 -12.45 -17.81
CA ASN A 290 -5.51 -11.70 -18.90
C ASN A 290 -4.59 -10.63 -19.51
N GLY A 291 -3.28 -10.74 -19.29
CA GLY A 291 -2.26 -9.84 -19.83
C GLY A 291 -1.85 -8.68 -18.92
N GLU A 292 -1.13 -7.73 -19.50
CA GLU A 292 -0.70 -6.51 -18.82
C GLU A 292 -1.89 -5.54 -18.68
N LEU A 293 -2.20 -5.16 -17.44
CA LEU A 293 -3.13 -4.10 -17.14
C LEU A 293 -2.37 -2.77 -17.16
N THR A 294 -2.70 -1.92 -18.14
CA THR A 294 -2.35 -0.49 -18.15
C THR A 294 -3.61 0.33 -17.94
N GLN A 295 -3.61 1.19 -16.92
CA GLN A 295 -4.81 1.92 -16.51
C GLN A 295 -4.50 3.28 -15.86
N LEU A 296 -5.20 4.32 -16.32
CA LEU A 296 -5.30 5.63 -15.67
C LEU A 296 -6.68 5.75 -15.01
N SER A 297 -6.73 5.90 -13.69
CA SER A 297 -7.95 5.94 -12.89
C SER A 297 -8.07 7.24 -12.12
N ILE A 298 -9.30 7.72 -11.94
CA ILE A 298 -9.62 8.83 -11.04
C ILE A 298 -10.63 8.36 -9.99
N GLY A 299 -10.61 8.96 -8.81
CA GLY A 299 -11.55 8.57 -7.76
C GLY A 299 -11.36 9.31 -6.45
N ILE A 300 -11.94 8.76 -5.40
CA ILE A 300 -11.79 9.21 -4.01
C ILE A 300 -11.17 8.12 -3.15
N THR A 301 -10.34 8.53 -2.18
CA THR A 301 -9.70 7.63 -1.21
C THR A 301 -9.91 8.14 0.20
N SER A 302 -9.98 7.23 1.17
CA SER A 302 -10.05 7.57 2.58
C SER A 302 -8.77 8.28 3.04
N ASN A 303 -8.92 9.41 3.71
CA ASN A 303 -7.80 10.11 4.32
C ASN A 303 -7.50 9.55 5.71
N ILE A 304 -6.58 8.59 5.78
CA ILE A 304 -6.20 7.94 7.05
C ILE A 304 -5.37 8.87 7.96
N MET A 305 -4.76 9.92 7.41
CA MET A 305 -3.98 10.89 8.17
C MET A 305 -4.50 12.30 7.90
N ASN A 306 -5.32 12.83 8.81
CA ASN A 306 -5.67 14.25 8.78
C ASN A 306 -4.36 15.06 8.82
N PHE A 307 -4.00 15.62 7.67
CA PHE A 307 -2.71 16.23 7.38
C PHE A 307 -2.39 17.39 8.34
N GLN A 308 -3.42 18.08 8.83
CA GLN A 308 -3.27 19.16 9.81
C GLN A 308 -2.91 18.65 11.21
N LYS A 309 -3.32 17.41 11.57
CA LYS A 309 -2.98 16.80 12.86
C LYS A 309 -1.60 16.14 12.83
N ALA A 310 -1.23 15.46 11.74
CA ALA A 310 0.08 14.79 11.63
C ALA A 310 1.27 15.76 11.76
N VAL A 311 1.16 16.97 11.19
CA VAL A 311 2.21 18.01 11.29
C VAL A 311 2.39 18.51 12.72
N LYS A 312 1.33 18.54 13.54
CA LYS A 312 1.38 19.03 14.93
C LYS A 312 2.12 18.11 15.90
N TYR A 313 2.32 16.84 15.54
CA TYR A 313 2.99 15.84 16.39
C TYR A 313 4.45 15.55 15.99
N LEU A 314 4.96 16.23 14.95
CA LEU A 314 6.28 15.99 14.38
C LEU A 314 7.21 17.21 14.47
N GLU A 315 6.72 18.33 15.05
CA GLU A 315 7.52 19.44 15.59
C GLU A 315 7.77 19.22 17.09
#